data_AF-A0A921IKW7-F1
#
_entry.id   AF-A0A921IKW7-F1
#
_cell.length_a   1.000
_cell.length_b   1.000
_cell.length_c   1.000
_cell.angle_alpha   90.00
_cell.angle_beta   90.00
_cell.angle_gamma   90.00
#
_symmetry.space_group_name_H-M   'P 1'
#
loop_
_entity.id
_entity.type
_entity.pdbx_description
1 polymer ?
#
loop_
_entity_poly.entity_id
_entity_poly.type
_entity_poly.pdbx_seq_one_letter_code
_entity_poly.pdbx_strand_id
1 'polypeptide(L)' 'MTDQEQLAAYRAMQKAVQDEYDRTADKMAALKEQGKEKTATYRQLFARKLQLSELLGYYKIYGLVS' A
#
# COMPACT_ATOMS: atom_id res chain seq x y z
N MET A 1 -17.30 -19.73 -7.93
CA MET A 1 -16.25 -19.36 -6.98
C MET A 1 -16.67 -19.87 -5.63
N THR A 2 -15.86 -20.72 -5.00
CA THR A 2 -16.13 -21.22 -3.65
C THR A 2 -15.74 -20.16 -2.62
N ASP A 3 -16.25 -20.28 -1.39
CA ASP A 3 -15.84 -19.41 -0.28
C ASP A 3 -14.32 -19.43 -0.05
N GLN A 4 -13.68 -20.59 -0.30
CA GLN A 4 -12.23 -20.74 -0.22
C GLN A 4 -11.49 -19.96 -1.31
N GLU A 5 -11.98 -20.01 -2.56
CA GLU A 5 -11.42 -19.23 -3.66
C GLU A 5 -11.58 -17.72 -3.42
N GLN A 6 -12.73 -17.31 -2.88
CA GLN A 6 -12.97 -15.91 -2.52
C GLN A 6 -12.05 -15.44 -1.39
N LEU A 7 -11.87 -16.26 -0.34
CA LEU A 7 -10.94 -15.96 0.75
C LEU A 7 -9.49 -15.86 0.25
N ALA A 8 -9.07 -16.75 -0.65
CA ALA A 8 -7.74 -16.71 -1.25
C ALA A 8 -7.54 -15.41 -2.06
N ALA A 9 -8.54 -15.00 -2.84
CA ALA A 9 -8.50 -13.74 -3.58
C ALA A 9 -8.39 -12.51 -2.66
N TYR A 10 -9.12 -12.49 -1.54
CA TYR A 10 -9.00 -11.41 -0.55
C TYR A 10 -7.61 -11.35 0.09
N ARG A 11 -7.04 -12.49 0.47
CA ARG A 11 -5.68 -12.56 1.04
C ARG A 11 -4.62 -12.11 0.02
N ALA A 12 -4.78 -12.50 -1.24
CA ALA A 12 -3.91 -12.05 -2.32
C ALA A 12 -4.01 -10.54 -2.54
N MET A 13 -5.21 -9.98 -2.54
CA MET A 13 -5.44 -8.53 -2.64
C MET A 13 -4.78 -7.78 -1.48
N GLN A 14 -4.99 -8.24 -0.25
CA GLN A 14 -4.39 -7.65 0.95
C GLN A 14 -2.87 -7.62 0.86
N LYS A 15 -2.25 -8.75 0.49
CA LYS A 15 -0.81 -8.83 0.28
C LYS A 15 -0.34 -7.85 -0.81
N ALA A 16 -1.07 -7.77 -1.92
CA ALA A 16 -0.71 -6.85 -3.00
C ALA A 16 -0.74 -5.38 -2.58
N VAL A 17 -1.72 -4.99 -1.76
CA VAL A 17 -1.83 -3.63 -1.19
C VAL A 17 -0.66 -3.35 -0.25
N GLN A 18 -0.29 -4.29 0.62
CA GLN A 18 0.87 -4.15 1.51
C GLN A 18 2.16 -4.01 0.70
N ASP A 19 2.39 -4.90 -0.26
CA ASP A 19 3.60 -4.85 -1.09
C ASP A 19 3.66 -3.54 -1.91
N GLU A 20 2.52 -2.99 -2.33
CA GLU A 20 2.49 -1.69 -3.02
C GLU A 20 2.79 -0.52 -2.09
N TYR A 21 2.30 -0.57 -0.85
CA TYR A 21 2.61 0.42 0.17
C TYR A 21 4.12 0.48 0.43
N ASP A 22 4.74 -0.69 0.63
CA ASP A 22 6.17 -0.81 0.93
C ASP A 22 7.01 -0.32 -0.24
N ARG A 23 6.72 -0.78 -1.47
CA ARG A 23 7.39 -0.28 -2.68
C ARG A 23 7.25 1.23 -2.88
N THR A 24 6.09 1.80 -2.52
CA THR A 24 5.87 3.24 -2.62
C THR A 24 6.73 3.98 -1.59
N ALA A 25 6.79 3.47 -0.36
CA ALA A 25 7.64 4.03 0.69
C ALA A 25 9.13 3.99 0.32
N ASP A 26 9.62 2.88 -0.24
CA ASP A 26 11.01 2.73 -0.68
C ASP A 26 11.37 3.73 -1.79
N LYS A 27 10.50 3.89 -2.79
CA LYS A 27 10.70 4.88 -3.86
C LYS A 27 10.74 6.30 -3.31
N MET A 28 9.90 6.61 -2.33
CA MET A 28 9.93 7.91 -1.66
C MET A 28 11.24 8.12 -0.90
N ALA A 29 11.72 7.09 -0.18
CA ALA A 29 12.99 7.16 0.53
C ALA A 29 14.17 7.42 -0.43
N ALA A 30 14.23 6.70 -1.55
CA ALA A 30 15.25 6.91 -2.58
C ALA A 30 15.20 8.33 -3.19
N LEU A 31 14.00 8.90 -3.41
CA LEU A 31 13.86 10.29 -3.86
C LEU A 31 14.31 11.29 -2.79
N LYS A 32 14.05 10.99 -1.51
CA LYS A 32 14.46 11.82 -0.39
C LYS A 32 15.98 11.88 -0.25
N GLU A 33 16.67 10.75 -0.37
CA GLU A 33 18.14 10.69 -0.40
C GLU A 33 18.74 11.53 -1.54
N GLN A 34 18.02 11.65 -2.66
CA GLN A 34 18.41 12.50 -3.78
C GLN A 34 17.97 13.97 -3.63
N GLY A 35 17.36 14.36 -2.50
CA GLY A 35 16.84 15.72 -2.28
C GLY A 35 15.61 16.10 -3.12
N LYS A 36 14.88 15.11 -3.67
CA LYS A 36 13.78 15.30 -4.63
C LYS A 36 12.39 15.37 -3.99
N GLU A 37 12.29 15.70 -2.71
CA GLU A 37 11.03 15.74 -1.94
C GLU A 37 10.00 16.75 -2.47
N LYS A 38 10.45 17.80 -3.18
CA LYS A 38 9.57 18.85 -3.72
C LYS A 38 9.02 18.54 -5.12
N THR A 39 9.43 17.43 -5.73
CA THR A 39 9.02 17.06 -7.11
C THR A 39 7.57 16.62 -7.18
N ALA A 40 6.96 16.75 -8.37
CA ALA A 40 5.60 16.24 -8.62
C ALA A 40 5.51 14.73 -8.36
N THR A 41 6.53 13.96 -8.78
CA THR A 41 6.59 12.51 -8.56
C THR A 41 6.56 12.16 -7.07
N TYR A 42 7.32 12.85 -6.22
CA TYR A 42 7.29 12.60 -4.78
C TYR A 42 5.91 12.87 -4.18
N ARG A 43 5.25 13.97 -4.59
CA ARG A 43 3.89 14.29 -4.12
C ARG A 43 2.85 13.25 -4.56
N GLN A 44 2.96 12.75 -5.80
CA GLN A 44 2.10 11.68 -6.30
C GLN A 44 2.29 10.38 -5.51
N LEU A 45 3.54 9.99 -5.24
CA LEU A 45 3.85 8.82 -4.41
C LEU A 45 3.34 9.00 -2.97
N PHE A 46 3.46 10.19 -2.39
CA PHE A 46 2.92 10.48 -1.06
C PHE A 46 1.40 10.33 -1.02
N ALA A 47 0.68 10.91 -1.99
CA ALA A 47 -0.77 10.74 -2.09
C ALA A 47 -1.16 9.27 -2.25
N ARG A 48 -0.44 8.51 -3.09
CA ARG A 48 -0.65 7.06 -3.24
C ARG A 48 -0.43 6.31 -1.93
N LYS A 49 0.65 6.64 -1.20
CA LYS A 49 0.96 6.02 0.10
C LYS A 49 -0.14 6.28 1.13
N LEU A 50 -0.72 7.48 1.16
CA LEU A 50 -1.84 7.80 2.06
C LEU A 50 -3.08 6.95 1.77
N GLN A 51 -3.46 6.82 0.49
CA GLN A 51 -4.59 5.99 0.08
C GLN A 51 -4.38 4.51 0.45
N LEU A 52 -3.17 3.99 0.24
CA LEU A 52 -2.81 2.62 0.61
C LEU A 52 -2.85 2.43 2.14
N SER A 53 -2.38 3.43 2.90
CA SER A 53 -2.43 3.42 4.38
C SER A 53 -3.86 3.35 4.91
N GLU A 54 -4.78 4.09 4.28
CA GLU A 54 -6.20 4.08 4.64
C GLU A 54 -6.82 2.70 4.39
N LEU A 55 -6.55 2.11 3.22
CA LEU A 55 -7.03 0.78 2.87
C LEU A 55 -6.50 -0.31 3.81
N LEU A 56 -5.21 -0.27 4.16
CA LEU A 56 -4.62 -1.15 5.17
C LEU A 56 -5.26 -0.94 6.56
N GLY A 57 -5.62 0.30 6.89
CA GLY A 57 -6.38 0.63 8.09
C GLY A 57 -7.74 -0.09 8.13
N TYR A 58 -8.49 -0.08 7.03
CA TYR A 58 -9.73 -0.83 6.91
C TYR A 58 -9.52 -2.33 7.10
N TYR A 59 -8.47 -2.92 6.50
CA TYR A 59 -8.17 -4.34 6.71
C TYR A 59 -7.95 -4.68 8.18
N LYS A 60 -7.31 -3.79 8.94
CA LYS A 60 -7.14 -3.96 10.38
C LYS A 60 -8.46 -3.90 11.16
N ILE A 61 -9.32 -2.94 10.83
CA ILE A 61 -10.64 -2.79 11.47
C ILE A 61 -11.48 -4.06 11.32
N TYR A 62 -11.43 -4.69 10.15
CA TYR A 62 -12.19 -5.91 9.86
C TYR A 62 -11.45 -7.21 10.22
N GLY A 63 -10.32 -7.13 10.93
CA GLY A 63 -9.56 -8.32 11.36
C GLY A 63 -8.96 -9.14 10.21
N LEU A 64 -8.77 -8.51 9.05
CA LEU A 64 -8.15 -9.16 7.89
C LEU A 64 -6.63 -9.26 8.04
N VAL A 65 -6.02 -8.42 8.87
CA VAL A 65 -4.63 -8.57 9.36
C VAL A 65 -4.65 -9.00 10.83
N SER A 66 -3.80 -9.96 11.17
CA SER A 66 -3.51 -10.43 12.54
C SER A 66 -2.55 -9.49 13.27
#